data_AF-S0E319-F1
#
_entry.id   AF-S0E319-F1
#
_cell.length_a   1.000
_cell.length_b   1.000
_cell.length_c   1.000
_cell.angle_alpha   90.00
_cell.angle_beta   90.00
_cell.angle_gamma   90.00
#
_symmetry.space_group_name_H-M   'P 1'
#
loop_
_entity.id
_entity.type
_entity.pdbx_description
1 polymer ?
#
loop_
_entity_poly.entity_id
_entity_poly.type
_entity_poly.pdbx_seq_one_letter_code
_entity_poly.pdbx_strand_id
1 'polypeptide(L)'
;MASDRHAGEDEYVLPYAFPNEEERCEDLAQLRDQTMRVRGYYQEAKAKLSRQATAELHAYLKTGEWIDKAKLASSHPAYARFMGTGKFKTPSRYYPHFFVIQAIFDPDPKGKGILKAVGRLYDEVSKHWGMQATPGVPFFPYLPDSERELRLLLGNHAMLSEQVRTSAAPVHSHPATSLVAVVSPGPARRTAASPTTQDSIVAAPPGPSTSGHSRLTITNLPIGMSPHLADINQKFLEYDQRVADLEREILEKEQQLKDKDFQMNNLGYKQRYEQAVEQLLETRRELRDTQQQCREFQILLSKYEEKEKQAHHHLSQSQSFSNQAHEAAHKIQCLLTLGQQQKSKVLNLLIEPIEEFNATAESPSHAAQNGQRTNKRARED
;
A
#
# COMPACT_ATOMS: atom_id res chain seq x y z
N MET A 1 -38.06 4.28 11.55
CA MET A 1 -37.13 5.33 11.10
C MET A 1 -35.83 4.65 10.72
N ALA A 2 -35.60 4.50 9.41
CA ALA A 2 -34.44 3.81 8.86
C ALA A 2 -33.19 4.65 9.10
N SER A 3 -32.16 4.02 9.67
CA SER A 3 -30.86 4.60 9.93
C SER A 3 -30.06 4.65 8.63
N ASP A 4 -30.21 5.77 7.92
CA ASP A 4 -29.39 6.13 6.78
C ASP A 4 -28.08 6.75 7.28
N ARG A 5 -27.16 5.89 7.72
CA ARG A 5 -25.77 6.26 8.03
C ARG A 5 -24.94 5.03 7.70
N HIS A 6 -24.14 5.07 6.64
CA HIS A 6 -22.83 4.38 6.48
C HIS A 6 -22.28 4.44 5.03
N ALA A 7 -22.90 5.14 4.08
CA ALA A 7 -22.41 5.21 2.70
C ALA A 7 -21.16 6.10 2.47
N GLY A 8 -20.54 6.67 3.51
CA GLY A 8 -19.46 7.67 3.38
C GLY A 8 -18.06 7.23 3.84
N GLU A 9 -17.90 6.07 4.48
CA GLU A 9 -16.61 5.70 5.06
C GLU A 9 -15.60 5.11 4.06
N ASP A 10 -16.09 4.62 2.91
CA ASP A 10 -15.30 3.90 1.90
C ASP A 10 -14.66 4.80 0.82
N GLU A 11 -14.97 6.09 0.77
CA GLU A 11 -14.60 6.94 -0.39
C GLU A 11 -13.09 7.22 -0.53
N TYR A 12 -12.32 7.05 0.54
CA TYR A 12 -10.88 7.38 0.56
C TYR A 12 -10.00 6.27 1.14
N VAL A 13 -10.27 5.02 0.76
CA VAL A 13 -9.42 3.86 1.11
C VAL A 13 -8.23 3.79 0.14
N LEU A 14 -7.01 3.65 0.66
CA LEU A 14 -5.81 3.48 -0.17
C LEU A 14 -5.78 2.07 -0.78
N PRO A 15 -5.39 1.92 -2.07
CA PRO A 15 -5.39 0.63 -2.77
C PRO A 15 -4.47 -0.36 -2.05
N TYR A 16 -4.75 -1.67 -2.12
CA TYR A 16 -3.94 -2.69 -1.44
C TYR A 16 -2.49 -2.74 -1.96
N ALA A 17 -2.31 -2.61 -3.27
CA ALA A 17 -1.03 -2.50 -3.97
C ALA A 17 -0.99 -1.18 -4.77
N PHE A 18 0.18 -0.56 -4.88
CA PHE A 18 0.39 0.67 -5.64
C PHE A 18 0.98 0.37 -7.03
N PRO A 19 0.71 1.22 -8.04
CA PRO A 19 1.27 1.05 -9.36
C PRO A 19 2.81 1.05 -9.35
N ASN A 20 3.42 0.05 -9.99
CA ASN A 20 4.86 -0.10 -10.18
C ASN A 20 5.67 -0.09 -8.86
N GLU A 21 5.10 -0.56 -7.75
CA GLU A 21 5.77 -0.54 -6.45
C GLU A 21 7.03 -1.42 -6.39
N GLU A 22 7.02 -2.57 -7.05
CA GLU A 22 8.15 -3.50 -7.13
C GLU A 22 9.32 -2.93 -7.95
N GLU A 23 9.04 -2.16 -9.02
CA GLU A 23 10.07 -1.50 -9.83
C GLU A 23 10.73 -0.32 -9.07
N ARG A 24 9.99 0.29 -8.13
CA ARG A 24 10.42 1.49 -7.39
C ARG A 24 11.18 1.16 -6.11
N CYS A 25 10.88 0.02 -5.50
CA CYS A 25 11.57 -0.48 -4.31
C CYS A 25 11.73 -2.00 -4.37
N GLU A 26 12.90 -2.47 -4.79
CA GLU A 26 13.25 -3.90 -4.90
C GLU A 26 13.24 -4.62 -3.53
N ASP A 27 13.53 -3.90 -2.44
CA ASP A 27 13.50 -4.46 -1.09
C ASP A 27 12.06 -4.53 -0.56
N LEU A 28 11.51 -5.74 -0.54
CA LEU A 28 10.14 -6.02 -0.06
C LEU A 28 9.93 -5.67 1.42
N ALA A 29 10.96 -5.76 2.26
CA ALA A 29 10.83 -5.42 3.67
C ALA A 29 10.72 -3.90 3.85
N GLN A 30 11.54 -3.15 3.12
CA GLN A 30 11.47 -1.69 3.07
C GLN A 30 10.13 -1.21 2.47
N LEU A 31 9.68 -1.80 1.37
CA LEU A 31 8.39 -1.47 0.74
C LEU A 31 7.21 -1.68 1.71
N ARG A 32 7.21 -2.80 2.44
CA ARG A 32 6.17 -3.11 3.45
C ARG A 32 6.21 -2.13 4.61
N ASP A 33 7.38 -1.81 5.14
CA ASP A 33 7.53 -0.84 6.24
C ASP A 33 7.06 0.57 5.83
N GLN A 34 7.49 1.07 4.66
CA GLN A 34 7.04 2.37 4.14
C GLN A 34 5.51 2.41 3.97
N THR A 35 4.95 1.35 3.37
CA THR A 35 3.50 1.23 3.17
C THR A 35 2.72 1.19 4.46
N MET A 36 3.20 0.43 5.45
CA MET A 36 2.59 0.35 6.77
C MET A 36 2.57 1.72 7.45
N ARG A 37 3.71 2.43 7.47
CA ARG A 37 3.83 3.75 8.11
C ARG A 37 2.96 4.80 7.45
N VAL A 38 3.00 4.90 6.13
CA VAL A 38 2.20 5.88 5.36
C VAL A 38 0.70 5.61 5.55
N ARG A 39 0.26 4.35 5.56
CA ARG A 39 -1.14 4.01 5.86
C ARG A 39 -1.55 4.40 7.28
N GLY A 40 -0.70 4.11 8.27
CA GLY A 40 -0.96 4.49 9.66
C GLY A 40 -1.13 6.00 9.81
N TYR A 41 -0.17 6.78 9.29
CA TYR A 41 -0.23 8.25 9.29
C TYR A 41 -1.43 8.79 8.51
N TYR A 42 -1.84 8.12 7.43
CA TYR A 42 -2.96 8.56 6.62
C TYR A 42 -4.30 8.39 7.35
N GLN A 43 -4.46 7.33 8.15
CA GLN A 43 -5.64 7.18 9.00
C GLN A 43 -5.71 8.28 10.06
N GLU A 44 -4.59 8.65 10.67
CA GLU A 44 -4.54 9.79 11.60
C GLU A 44 -4.85 11.12 10.91
N ALA A 45 -4.35 11.32 9.68
CA ALA A 45 -4.65 12.50 8.88
C ALA A 45 -6.14 12.60 8.54
N LYS A 46 -6.75 11.48 8.12
CA LYS A 46 -8.19 11.39 7.79
C LYS A 46 -9.08 11.77 8.98
N ALA A 47 -8.64 11.49 10.20
CA ALA A 47 -9.37 11.87 11.42
C ALA A 47 -9.26 13.36 11.77
N LYS A 48 -8.28 14.09 11.22
CA LYS A 48 -7.96 15.48 11.60
C LYS A 48 -8.21 16.51 10.49
N LEU A 49 -8.00 16.16 9.23
CA LEU A 49 -8.12 17.06 8.09
C LEU A 49 -9.56 17.13 7.57
N SER A 50 -9.92 18.20 6.85
CA SER A 50 -11.22 18.21 6.16
C SER A 50 -11.28 17.18 5.03
N ARG A 51 -12.50 16.94 4.53
CA ARG A 51 -12.76 16.03 3.42
C ARG A 51 -12.01 16.44 2.14
N GLN A 52 -11.92 17.74 1.84
CA GLN A 52 -11.23 18.23 0.64
C GLN A 52 -9.72 18.02 0.75
N ALA A 53 -9.15 18.33 1.91
CA ALA A 53 -7.73 18.08 2.19
C ALA A 53 -7.38 16.59 2.15
N THR A 54 -8.27 15.75 2.68
CA THR A 54 -8.14 14.28 2.63
C THR A 54 -8.21 13.76 1.19
N ALA A 55 -9.11 14.28 0.36
CA ALA A 55 -9.24 13.89 -1.04
C ALA A 55 -7.96 14.21 -1.84
N GLU A 56 -7.38 15.39 -1.64
CA GLU A 56 -6.11 15.79 -2.27
C GLU A 56 -4.96 14.87 -1.82
N LEU A 57 -4.86 14.61 -0.52
CA LEU A 57 -3.85 13.70 0.02
C LEU A 57 -4.01 12.28 -0.53
N HIS A 58 -5.24 11.77 -0.60
CA HIS A 58 -5.55 10.45 -1.16
C HIS A 58 -5.17 10.36 -2.63
N ALA A 59 -5.51 11.38 -3.43
CA ALA A 59 -5.19 11.44 -4.85
C ALA A 59 -3.67 11.31 -5.09
N TYR A 60 -2.86 12.04 -4.32
CA TYR A 60 -1.40 11.92 -4.40
C TYR A 60 -0.91 10.53 -3.96
N LEU A 61 -1.35 10.03 -2.80
CA LEU A 61 -0.87 8.76 -2.28
C LEU A 61 -1.21 7.58 -3.20
N LYS A 62 -2.36 7.62 -3.88
CA LYS A 62 -2.79 6.59 -4.84
C LYS A 62 -1.83 6.43 -6.02
N THR A 63 -1.08 7.47 -6.39
CA THR A 63 -0.10 7.40 -7.49
C THR A 63 1.10 6.49 -7.20
N GLY A 64 1.38 6.21 -5.92
CA GLY A 64 2.57 5.47 -5.50
C GLY A 64 3.90 6.17 -5.81
N GLU A 65 3.90 7.44 -6.27
CA GLU A 65 5.15 8.21 -6.58
C GLU A 65 6.06 8.43 -5.39
N TRP A 66 5.52 8.22 -4.19
CA TRP A 66 6.22 8.35 -2.94
C TRP A 66 6.99 7.10 -2.52
N ILE A 67 6.77 5.95 -3.17
CA ILE A 67 7.51 4.71 -2.91
C ILE A 67 8.89 4.84 -3.56
N ASP A 68 9.95 4.71 -2.76
CA ASP A 68 11.32 4.85 -3.25
C ASP A 68 12.31 4.06 -2.38
N LYS A 69 13.40 3.59 -2.99
CA LYS A 69 14.49 2.87 -2.32
C LYS A 69 15.38 3.73 -1.40
N ALA A 70 15.16 5.04 -1.32
CA ALA A 70 15.94 5.96 -0.49
C ALA A 70 15.95 5.58 1.00
N LYS A 71 17.16 5.37 1.55
CA LYS A 71 17.38 5.10 2.98
C LYS A 71 17.44 6.36 3.85
N LEU A 72 17.63 7.52 3.23
CA LEU A 72 17.71 8.82 3.90
C LEU A 72 16.66 9.77 3.35
N ALA A 73 16.07 10.60 4.22
CA ALA A 73 15.10 11.62 3.82
C ALA A 73 15.65 12.55 2.73
N SER A 74 16.92 12.98 2.81
CA SER A 74 17.54 13.88 1.82
C SER A 74 17.67 13.29 0.41
N SER A 75 17.74 11.96 0.30
CA SER A 75 17.80 11.26 -0.99
C SER A 75 16.42 10.94 -1.57
N HIS A 76 15.35 11.13 -0.79
CA HIS A 76 14.00 10.76 -1.21
C HIS A 76 13.43 11.77 -2.24
N PRO A 77 12.75 11.32 -3.31
CA PRO A 77 12.23 12.22 -4.35
C PRO A 77 11.22 13.24 -3.81
N ALA A 78 10.37 12.84 -2.85
CA ALA A 78 9.43 13.77 -2.19
C ALA A 78 10.15 14.91 -1.44
N TYR A 79 11.29 14.62 -0.78
CA TYR A 79 12.11 15.66 -0.13
C TYR A 79 12.68 16.63 -1.16
N ALA A 80 13.23 16.10 -2.26
CA ALA A 80 13.80 16.93 -3.33
C ALA A 80 12.75 17.84 -3.98
N ARG A 81 11.53 17.33 -4.20
CA ARG A 81 10.39 18.12 -4.72
C ARG A 81 9.90 19.17 -3.73
N PHE A 82 9.87 18.84 -2.44
CA PHE A 82 9.42 19.77 -1.40
C PHE A 82 10.41 20.93 -1.24
N MET A 83 11.69 20.60 -1.07
CA MET A 83 12.77 21.57 -0.82
C MET A 83 13.29 22.27 -2.08
N GLY A 84 12.96 21.77 -3.27
CA GLY A 84 13.50 22.31 -4.53
C GLY A 84 14.99 22.03 -4.66
N THR A 85 15.40 20.77 -4.51
CA THR A 85 16.80 20.35 -4.64
C THR A 85 17.01 19.34 -5.78
N GLY A 86 18.25 19.23 -6.24
CA GLY A 86 18.63 18.33 -7.34
C GLY A 86 18.01 18.76 -8.67
N LYS A 87 17.21 17.88 -9.29
CA LYS A 87 16.55 18.14 -10.58
C LYS A 87 15.36 19.10 -10.49
N PHE A 88 14.87 19.38 -9.28
CA PHE A 88 13.74 20.28 -9.06
C PHE A 88 14.29 21.63 -8.58
N LYS A 89 14.28 22.65 -9.45
CA LYS A 89 14.86 23.97 -9.14
C LYS A 89 13.95 24.85 -8.27
N THR A 90 12.65 24.53 -8.19
CA THR A 90 11.65 25.32 -7.47
C THR A 90 11.00 24.48 -6.38
N PRO A 91 10.96 24.95 -5.12
CA PRO A 91 10.31 24.23 -4.04
C PRO A 91 8.79 24.23 -4.22
N SER A 92 8.20 23.03 -4.28
CA SER A 92 6.74 22.88 -4.41
C SER A 92 6.01 23.24 -3.12
N ARG A 93 6.64 23.02 -1.96
CA ARG A 93 6.02 23.13 -0.63
C ARG A 93 4.66 22.43 -0.52
N TYR A 94 4.46 21.42 -1.34
CA TYR A 94 3.23 20.65 -1.43
C TYR A 94 3.14 19.71 -0.24
N TYR A 95 2.08 19.81 0.55
CA TYR A 95 1.94 19.09 1.81
C TYR A 95 2.03 17.57 1.66
N PRO A 96 1.44 16.92 0.65
CA PRO A 96 1.60 15.47 0.47
C PRO A 96 3.06 15.02 0.32
N HIS A 97 3.95 15.84 -0.25
CA HIS A 97 5.39 15.54 -0.27
C HIS A 97 6.01 15.59 1.14
N PHE A 98 5.62 16.58 1.96
CA PHE A 98 6.05 16.67 3.36
C PHE A 98 5.52 15.48 4.18
N PHE A 99 4.23 15.18 4.02
CA PHE A 99 3.52 14.13 4.74
C PHE A 99 4.21 12.76 4.61
N VAL A 100 4.62 12.39 3.38
CA VAL A 100 5.36 11.14 3.13
C VAL A 100 6.68 11.10 3.88
N ILE A 101 7.44 12.19 3.87
CA ILE A 101 8.74 12.23 4.55
C ILE A 101 8.55 12.12 6.06
N GLN A 102 7.56 12.82 6.62
CA GLN A 102 7.19 12.71 8.03
C GLN A 102 6.78 11.28 8.40
N ALA A 103 6.00 10.60 7.56
CA ALA A 103 5.51 9.26 7.83
C ALA A 103 6.62 8.19 7.75
N ILE A 104 7.50 8.28 6.74
CA ILE A 104 8.54 7.27 6.51
C ILE A 104 9.72 7.46 7.46
N PHE A 105 10.21 8.69 7.60
CA PHE A 105 11.44 9.00 8.33
C PHE A 105 11.14 9.57 9.71
N ASP A 106 10.84 8.67 10.64
CA ASP A 106 10.63 9.02 12.04
C ASP A 106 11.97 9.49 12.68
N PRO A 107 12.02 10.66 13.33
CA PRO A 107 13.20 11.05 14.09
C PRO A 107 13.37 10.15 15.32
N ASP A 108 14.30 9.20 15.23
CA ASP A 108 14.62 8.22 16.26
C ASP A 108 14.83 8.86 17.67
N PRO A 109 14.11 8.41 18.71
CA PRO A 109 14.31 8.86 20.09
C PRO A 109 15.60 8.31 20.75
N LYS A 110 16.33 7.37 20.12
CA LYS A 110 17.52 6.70 20.72
C LYS A 110 18.88 7.22 20.24
N GLY A 111 18.96 8.46 19.76
CA GLY A 111 20.25 9.18 19.74
C GLY A 111 21.09 9.05 18.48
N LYS A 112 20.48 8.79 17.32
CA LYS A 112 21.01 9.34 16.05
C LYS A 112 20.12 10.51 15.69
N GLY A 113 20.55 11.70 16.11
CA GLY A 113 19.76 12.93 16.07
C GLY A 113 18.99 13.10 14.77
N ILE A 114 17.79 13.69 14.88
CA ILE A 114 16.92 14.11 13.78
C ILE A 114 17.77 14.33 12.54
N LEU A 115 17.61 13.47 11.54
CA LEU A 115 18.36 13.58 10.28
C LEU A 115 18.25 15.05 9.86
N LYS A 116 19.37 15.77 9.76
CA LYS A 116 19.43 17.23 9.52
C LYS A 116 18.55 17.68 8.35
N ALA A 117 18.21 16.77 7.44
CA ALA A 117 17.22 16.95 6.38
C ALA A 117 15.78 17.10 6.90
N VAL A 118 15.32 16.20 7.78
CA VAL A 118 13.99 16.24 8.41
C VAL A 118 13.84 17.50 9.27
N GLY A 119 14.85 17.86 10.08
CA GLY A 119 14.80 19.12 10.85
C GLY A 119 14.57 20.34 9.95
N ARG A 120 15.37 20.46 8.88
CA ARG A 120 15.22 21.54 7.88
C ARG A 120 13.87 21.54 7.18
N LEU A 121 13.27 20.36 6.96
CA LEU A 121 11.94 20.22 6.37
C LEU A 121 10.88 20.85 7.29
N TYR A 122 10.92 20.54 8.58
CA TYR A 122 9.99 21.08 9.59
C TYR A 122 10.19 22.59 9.82
N ASP A 123 11.43 23.09 9.76
CA ASP A 123 11.71 24.53 9.83
C ASP A 123 11.09 25.27 8.64
N GLU A 124 11.24 24.74 7.42
CA GLU A 124 10.70 25.36 6.20
C GLU A 124 9.17 25.31 6.17
N VAL A 125 8.59 24.22 6.64
CA VAL A 125 7.14 24.05 6.88
C VAL A 125 6.63 25.10 7.84
N SER A 126 7.32 25.29 8.96
CA SER A 126 6.91 26.25 9.98
C SER A 126 6.98 27.67 9.45
N LYS A 127 8.03 27.98 8.68
CA LYS A 127 8.20 29.27 8.02
C LYS A 127 7.16 29.52 6.92
N HIS A 128 6.86 28.52 6.10
CA HIS A 128 5.97 28.67 4.96
C HIS A 128 4.50 28.80 5.36
N TRP A 129 4.05 27.96 6.30
CA TRP A 129 2.66 27.95 6.73
C TRP A 129 2.40 28.79 7.97
N GLY A 130 3.44 29.32 8.63
CA GLY A 130 3.30 30.12 9.84
C GLY A 130 2.77 29.33 11.04
N MET A 131 2.94 28.01 11.03
CA MET A 131 2.47 27.09 12.06
C MET A 131 3.67 26.40 12.70
N GLN A 132 3.65 26.14 14.01
CA GLN A 132 4.76 25.45 14.65
C GLN A 132 4.71 23.95 14.35
N ALA A 133 5.61 23.46 13.49
CA ALA A 133 5.81 22.05 13.25
C ALA A 133 7.03 21.57 14.05
N THR A 134 6.85 20.55 14.89
CA THR A 134 7.93 20.00 15.74
C THR A 134 8.34 18.63 15.22
N PRO A 135 9.63 18.39 14.89
CA PRO A 135 10.10 17.07 14.49
C PRO A 135 9.73 16.00 15.53
N GLY A 136 9.15 14.89 15.08
CA GLY A 136 8.73 13.77 15.93
C GLY A 136 7.31 13.88 16.46
N VAL A 137 6.64 15.01 16.18
CA VAL A 137 5.20 15.15 16.40
C VAL A 137 4.53 15.18 15.02
N PRO A 138 3.54 14.30 14.76
CA PRO A 138 2.77 14.34 13.52
C PRO A 138 2.13 15.72 13.29
N PHE A 139 2.57 16.41 12.24
CA PHE A 139 2.00 17.68 11.84
C PHE A 139 0.89 17.48 10.80
N PHE A 140 -0.28 18.07 11.06
CA PHE A 140 -1.42 18.10 10.15
C PHE A 140 -1.95 19.55 10.10
N PRO A 141 -1.92 20.24 8.95
CA PRO A 141 -2.25 21.67 8.84
C PRO A 141 -3.76 21.89 8.81
N TYR A 142 -4.46 21.49 9.88
CA TYR A 142 -5.90 21.65 9.98
C TYR A 142 -6.29 23.12 10.18
N LEU A 143 -7.30 23.57 9.44
CA LEU A 143 -7.98 24.85 9.64
C LEU A 143 -9.50 24.67 9.64
N PRO A 144 -10.26 25.51 10.37
CA PRO A 144 -11.73 25.49 10.34
C PRO A 144 -12.32 25.80 8.96
N ASP A 145 -11.60 26.57 8.14
CA ASP A 145 -11.98 26.92 6.77
C ASP A 145 -11.33 25.92 5.80
N SER A 146 -12.15 25.03 5.21
CA SER A 146 -11.69 23.96 4.34
C SER A 146 -11.00 24.44 3.06
N GLU A 147 -11.38 25.61 2.53
CA GLU A 147 -10.70 26.16 1.35
C GLU A 147 -9.32 26.68 1.69
N ARG A 148 -9.17 27.32 2.85
CA ARG A 148 -7.86 27.79 3.33
C ARG A 148 -6.96 26.62 3.69
N GLU A 149 -7.52 25.59 4.32
CA GLU A 149 -6.83 24.33 4.59
C GLU A 149 -6.30 23.71 3.28
N LEU A 150 -7.15 23.57 2.26
CA LEU A 150 -6.74 23.02 0.97
C LEU A 150 -5.64 23.86 0.30
N ARG A 151 -5.75 25.20 0.35
CA ARG A 151 -4.69 26.10 -0.19
C ARG A 151 -3.36 25.92 0.54
N LEU A 152 -3.38 25.72 1.86
CA LEU A 152 -2.16 25.40 2.61
C LEU A 152 -1.57 24.07 2.12
N LEU A 153 -2.39 23.04 1.92
CA LEU A 153 -1.94 21.74 1.44
C LEU A 153 -1.30 21.81 0.05
N LEU A 154 -1.88 22.61 -0.86
CA LEU A 154 -1.37 22.76 -2.22
C LEU A 154 -0.03 23.50 -2.27
N GLY A 155 0.25 24.41 -1.32
CA GLY A 155 1.49 25.17 -1.27
C GLY A 155 1.72 25.96 -2.57
N ASN A 156 2.87 25.75 -3.21
CA ASN A 156 3.21 26.33 -4.52
C ASN A 156 2.93 25.38 -5.70
N HIS A 157 2.24 24.26 -5.46
CA HIS A 157 1.93 23.29 -6.50
C HIS A 157 0.81 23.82 -7.41
N ALA A 158 0.98 23.68 -8.73
CA ALA A 158 -0.09 24.01 -9.67
C ALA A 158 -1.32 23.13 -9.37
N MET A 159 -2.51 23.72 -9.33
CA MET A 159 -3.74 23.01 -9.01
C MET A 159 -3.91 21.79 -9.94
N LEU A 160 -3.88 20.57 -9.40
CA LEU A 160 -4.50 19.41 -10.02
C LEU A 160 -5.93 19.32 -9.51
N SER A 161 -6.80 20.23 -9.98
CA SER A 161 -8.23 20.11 -9.72
C SER A 161 -9.05 20.68 -10.87
N GLU A 162 -9.16 19.89 -11.95
CA GLU A 162 -10.31 19.99 -12.86
C GLU A 162 -11.57 19.32 -12.27
N GLN A 163 -11.43 18.54 -11.18
CA GLN A 163 -12.52 17.69 -10.67
C GLN A 163 -13.32 18.23 -9.47
N VAL A 164 -12.92 19.34 -8.84
CA VAL A 164 -13.70 19.94 -7.73
C VAL A 164 -14.58 21.12 -8.18
N ARG A 165 -14.45 21.59 -9.43
CA ARG A 165 -15.29 22.68 -9.96
C ARG A 165 -16.64 22.26 -10.56
N THR A 166 -16.89 20.97 -10.76
CA THR A 166 -18.11 20.49 -11.43
C THR A 166 -19.34 20.34 -10.53
N SER A 167 -19.30 20.83 -9.28
CA SER A 167 -20.46 20.80 -8.37
C SER A 167 -20.90 22.18 -7.86
N ALA A 168 -20.53 23.26 -8.58
CA ALA A 168 -21.20 24.55 -8.43
C ALA A 168 -21.10 25.35 -9.74
N ALA A 169 -22.20 25.42 -10.47
CA ALA A 169 -22.40 26.42 -11.52
C ALA A 169 -23.67 27.22 -11.17
N PRO A 170 -23.88 28.42 -11.74
CA PRO A 170 -22.97 29.55 -11.77
C PRO A 170 -23.70 30.85 -11.32
N VAL A 171 -22.98 31.85 -10.81
CA VAL A 171 -23.51 33.23 -10.75
C VAL A 171 -22.63 34.14 -11.59
N HIS A 172 -23.30 34.78 -12.54
CA HIS A 172 -22.83 35.72 -13.53
C HIS A 172 -21.80 36.75 -13.02
N SER A 173 -20.82 37.06 -13.88
CA SER A 173 -20.26 38.41 -14.05
C SER A 173 -19.47 38.48 -15.37
N HIS A 174 -19.92 39.32 -16.31
CA HIS A 174 -19.15 39.82 -17.47
C HIS A 174 -17.99 40.74 -16.98
N PRO A 175 -16.92 41.02 -17.77
CA PRO A 175 -16.94 41.94 -18.94
C PRO A 175 -16.12 41.42 -20.16
N ALA A 176 -16.56 41.64 -21.40
CA ALA A 176 -16.27 42.76 -22.31
C ALA A 176 -14.94 42.65 -23.11
N THR A 177 -15.10 42.40 -24.42
CA THR A 177 -14.44 43.06 -25.57
C THR A 177 -12.92 43.05 -25.70
N SER A 178 -12.40 42.39 -26.76
CA SER A 178 -11.49 43.05 -27.71
C SER A 178 -11.40 42.30 -29.05
N LEU A 179 -11.81 43.00 -30.12
CA LEU A 179 -11.64 42.69 -31.54
C LEU A 179 -10.39 43.43 -32.04
N VAL A 180 -9.47 42.77 -32.77
CA VAL A 180 -8.71 43.22 -33.98
C VAL A 180 -8.02 41.95 -34.53
N ALA A 181 -8.41 41.31 -35.64
CA ALA A 181 -8.32 41.63 -37.08
C ALA A 181 -6.90 41.51 -37.72
N VAL A 182 -6.78 40.51 -38.64
CA VAL A 182 -6.14 40.57 -39.99
C VAL A 182 -4.59 40.49 -40.01
N VAL A 183 -3.91 39.58 -40.72
CA VAL A 183 -3.66 39.51 -42.19
C VAL A 183 -2.99 38.17 -42.55
N SER A 184 -3.42 37.56 -43.66
CA SER A 184 -2.73 36.52 -44.47
C SER A 184 -2.01 37.22 -45.64
N PRO A 185 -0.93 36.69 -46.27
CA PRO A 185 -1.12 35.77 -47.40
C PRO A 185 0.03 34.74 -47.64
N GLY A 186 -0.30 33.68 -48.41
CA GLY A 186 0.65 32.71 -49.01
C GLY A 186 1.52 33.32 -50.14
N PRO A 187 2.03 32.57 -51.17
CA PRO A 187 1.57 31.25 -51.67
C PRO A 187 2.67 30.30 -52.26
N ALA A 188 2.21 29.27 -53.00
CA ALA A 188 2.84 28.54 -54.13
C ALA A 188 3.77 27.32 -53.84
N ARG A 189 3.86 26.22 -54.61
CA ARG A 189 3.18 25.67 -55.82
C ARG A 189 3.91 24.37 -56.29
N ARG A 190 3.17 23.31 -56.67
CA ARG A 190 3.49 22.20 -57.66
C ARG A 190 4.61 21.18 -57.30
N THR A 191 4.69 19.91 -57.74
CA THR A 191 4.07 19.11 -58.83
C THR A 191 4.40 17.61 -58.65
N ALA A 192 3.48 16.73 -59.10
CA ALA A 192 3.62 15.43 -59.79
C ALA A 192 4.79 14.44 -59.49
N ALA A 193 4.45 13.16 -59.23
CA ALA A 193 4.56 12.05 -60.20
C ALA A 193 4.36 10.67 -59.51
N SER A 194 3.48 9.83 -60.07
CA SER A 194 3.42 8.36 -59.87
C SER A 194 4.39 7.67 -60.87
N PRO A 195 4.61 6.31 -60.95
CA PRO A 195 3.57 5.25 -60.98
C PRO A 195 3.93 3.81 -60.50
N THR A 196 2.93 2.91 -60.64
CA THR A 196 2.99 1.42 -60.86
C THR A 196 3.09 0.55 -59.59
N THR A 197 2.23 -0.45 -59.30
CA THR A 197 1.92 -1.66 -60.10
C THR A 197 0.67 -2.41 -59.59
N GLN A 198 -0.10 -2.96 -60.56
CA GLN A 198 -1.08 -4.08 -60.63
C GLN A 198 -1.56 -4.81 -59.36
N ASP A 199 -2.87 -5.10 -59.24
CA ASP A 199 -3.47 -6.32 -59.83
C ASP A 199 -5.01 -6.34 -59.81
N SER A 200 -5.57 -6.92 -60.87
CA SER A 200 -6.99 -7.11 -61.18
C SER A 200 -7.58 -8.34 -60.49
N ILE A 201 -8.83 -8.30 -60.03
CA ILE A 201 -9.81 -9.40 -60.23
C ILE A 201 -11.19 -8.77 -60.52
N VAL A 202 -11.75 -9.24 -61.64
CA VAL A 202 -13.08 -8.96 -62.18
C VAL A 202 -14.10 -9.89 -61.53
N ALA A 203 -15.24 -9.35 -61.09
CA ALA A 203 -16.51 -10.09 -61.01
C ALA A 203 -17.69 -9.12 -61.07
N ALA A 204 -18.57 -9.36 -62.04
CA ALA A 204 -19.92 -8.80 -62.17
C ALA A 204 -20.83 -9.96 -62.63
N PRO A 205 -22.18 -9.87 -62.63
CA PRO A 205 -23.12 -8.90 -62.06
C PRO A 205 -24.21 -9.66 -61.21
N PRO A 206 -25.40 -9.12 -60.81
CA PRO A 206 -26.44 -8.53 -61.67
C PRO A 206 -27.01 -7.19 -61.15
N GLY A 207 -27.41 -6.30 -62.06
CA GLY A 207 -28.38 -5.24 -61.76
C GLY A 207 -29.80 -5.83 -61.55
N PRO A 208 -30.87 -5.03 -61.39
CA PRO A 208 -30.99 -3.61 -61.74
C PRO A 208 -31.62 -2.75 -60.64
N SER A 209 -31.44 -1.43 -60.71
CA SER A 209 -32.52 -0.45 -60.49
C SER A 209 -31.99 0.94 -60.80
N THR A 210 -32.17 1.31 -62.05
CA THR A 210 -32.23 2.70 -62.49
C THR A 210 -33.46 3.34 -61.82
N SER A 211 -33.27 3.99 -60.67
CA SER A 211 -34.18 5.05 -60.25
C SER A 211 -33.74 6.30 -61.00
N GLY A 212 -34.46 6.61 -62.08
CA GLY A 212 -34.20 7.77 -62.88
C GLY A 212 -34.33 9.02 -62.03
N HIS A 213 -33.23 9.73 -61.83
CA HIS A 213 -33.30 11.18 -61.74
C HIS A 213 -33.67 11.68 -63.14
N SER A 214 -34.96 11.61 -63.42
CA SER A 214 -35.62 12.57 -64.30
C SER A 214 -35.23 13.94 -63.79
N ARG A 215 -34.18 14.50 -64.38
CA ARG A 215 -33.95 15.94 -64.41
C ARG A 215 -35.16 16.52 -65.13
N LEU A 216 -36.25 16.74 -64.38
CA LEU A 216 -37.36 17.57 -64.80
C LEU A 216 -36.76 18.95 -65.02
N THR A 217 -36.33 19.15 -66.26
CA THR A 217 -36.05 20.47 -66.79
C THR A 217 -37.43 21.11 -66.92
N ILE A 218 -37.91 21.74 -65.85
CA ILE A 218 -39.10 22.59 -65.88
C ILE A 218 -38.70 23.90 -66.56
N THR A 219 -38.35 23.82 -67.85
CA THR A 219 -38.48 24.94 -68.76
C THR A 219 -39.90 24.88 -69.30
N ASN A 220 -40.85 25.38 -68.53
CA ASN A 220 -42.17 25.89 -68.92
C ASN A 220 -42.98 26.17 -67.64
N LEU A 221 -42.77 27.34 -67.04
CA LEU A 221 -43.73 27.87 -66.07
C LEU A 221 -45.00 28.28 -66.83
N PRO A 222 -46.19 27.78 -66.48
CA PRO A 222 -47.43 28.39 -66.92
C PRO A 222 -47.53 29.77 -66.28
N ILE A 223 -47.68 30.79 -67.12
CA ILE A 223 -47.98 32.16 -66.74
C ILE A 223 -49.28 32.12 -65.91
N GLY A 224 -49.16 32.37 -64.60
CA GLY A 224 -50.29 32.35 -63.67
C GLY A 224 -50.11 31.50 -62.39
N MET A 225 -48.88 31.16 -61.98
CA MET A 225 -48.68 30.54 -60.66
C MET A 225 -48.82 31.59 -59.54
N SER A 226 -49.70 31.31 -58.57
CA SER A 226 -49.84 32.11 -57.35
C SER A 226 -48.48 32.21 -56.63
N PRO A 227 -48.10 33.39 -56.08
CA PRO A 227 -46.86 33.58 -55.33
C PRO A 227 -46.63 32.51 -54.24
N HIS A 228 -47.72 32.00 -53.67
CA HIS A 228 -47.69 30.95 -52.67
C HIS A 228 -47.19 29.60 -53.21
N LEU A 229 -47.52 29.25 -54.46
CA LEU A 229 -47.10 27.98 -55.07
C LEU A 229 -45.62 28.00 -55.46
N ALA A 230 -45.09 29.18 -55.81
CA ALA A 230 -43.66 29.37 -56.06
C ALA A 230 -42.84 29.24 -54.75
N ASP A 231 -43.33 29.81 -53.64
CA ASP A 231 -42.71 29.65 -52.32
C ASP A 231 -42.70 28.18 -51.85
N ILE A 232 -43.80 27.44 -52.09
CA ILE A 232 -43.87 26.01 -51.78
C ILE A 232 -42.84 25.22 -52.60
N ASN A 233 -42.75 25.45 -53.91
CA ASN A 233 -41.79 24.75 -54.77
C ASN A 233 -40.33 25.08 -54.41
N GLN A 234 -40.05 26.33 -54.03
CA GLN A 234 -38.74 26.75 -53.55
C GLN A 234 -38.37 26.00 -52.25
N LYS A 235 -39.31 25.90 -51.30
CA LYS A 235 -39.11 25.13 -50.06
C LYS A 235 -38.88 23.65 -50.31
N PHE A 236 -39.60 23.04 -51.24
CA PHE A 236 -39.36 21.63 -51.61
C PHE A 236 -37.94 21.42 -52.13
N LEU A 237 -37.45 22.31 -53.00
CA LEU A 237 -36.09 22.24 -53.51
C LEU A 237 -35.04 22.41 -52.40
N GLU A 238 -35.29 23.31 -51.44
CA GLU A 238 -34.43 23.49 -50.27
C GLU A 238 -34.44 22.27 -49.33
N TYR A 239 -35.59 21.62 -49.17
CA TYR A 239 -35.68 20.37 -48.41
C TYR A 239 -34.95 19.22 -49.09
N ASP A 240 -35.11 19.05 -50.41
CA ASP A 240 -34.40 18.02 -51.17
C ASP A 240 -32.89 18.21 -51.09
N GLN A 241 -32.43 19.46 -51.21
CA GLN A 241 -31.01 19.79 -51.04
C GLN A 241 -30.51 19.48 -49.63
N ARG A 242 -31.29 19.82 -48.60
CA ARG A 242 -30.95 19.55 -47.21
C ARG A 242 -30.94 18.05 -46.89
N VAL A 243 -31.83 17.27 -47.47
CA VAL A 243 -31.84 15.81 -47.34
C VAL A 243 -30.58 15.22 -47.96
N ALA A 244 -30.21 15.63 -49.16
CA ALA A 244 -28.99 15.16 -49.82
C ALA A 244 -27.71 15.52 -49.04
N ASP A 245 -27.67 16.70 -48.41
CA ASP A 245 -26.54 17.11 -47.58
C ASP A 245 -26.47 16.30 -46.27
N LEU A 246 -27.62 16.02 -45.64
CA LEU A 246 -27.70 15.16 -44.45
C LEU A 246 -27.30 13.72 -44.75
N GLU A 247 -27.71 13.17 -45.89
CA GLU A 247 -27.30 11.82 -46.32
C GLU A 247 -25.78 11.74 -46.51
N ARG A 248 -25.16 12.80 -47.06
CA ARG A 248 -23.70 12.89 -47.18
C ARG A 248 -23.02 12.97 -45.82
N GLU A 249 -23.57 13.74 -44.88
CA GLU A 249 -23.04 13.85 -43.52
C GLU A 249 -23.12 12.50 -42.77
N ILE A 250 -24.22 11.77 -42.92
CA ILE A 250 -24.40 10.44 -42.32
C ILE A 250 -23.34 9.47 -42.85
N LEU A 251 -23.13 9.42 -44.16
CA LEU A 251 -22.11 8.55 -44.76
C LEU A 251 -20.69 8.90 -44.29
N GLU A 252 -20.38 10.19 -44.16
CA GLU A 252 -19.09 10.63 -43.63
C GLU A 252 -18.90 10.21 -42.16
N LYS A 253 -19.94 10.34 -41.33
CA LYS A 253 -19.91 9.92 -39.92
C LYS A 253 -19.78 8.41 -39.78
N GLU A 254 -20.45 7.63 -40.61
CA GLU A 254 -20.31 6.18 -40.62
C GLU A 254 -18.89 5.74 -40.99
N GLN A 255 -18.26 6.39 -41.97
CA GLN A 255 -16.88 6.10 -42.33
C GLN A 255 -15.91 6.48 -41.20
N GLN A 256 -16.11 7.63 -40.56
CA GLN A 256 -15.32 8.04 -39.39
C GLN A 256 -15.42 7.04 -38.22
N LEU A 257 -16.60 6.45 -38.01
CA LEU A 257 -16.78 5.42 -36.98
C LEU A 257 -16.02 4.14 -37.33
N LYS A 258 -16.09 3.67 -38.58
CA LYS A 258 -15.34 2.49 -39.03
C LYS A 258 -13.84 2.68 -38.89
N ASP A 259 -13.32 3.86 -39.24
CA ASP A 259 -11.90 4.17 -39.10
C ASP A 259 -11.47 4.21 -37.63
N LYS A 260 -12.31 4.72 -36.73
CA LYS A 260 -12.07 4.70 -35.28
C LYS A 260 -12.10 3.29 -34.69
N ASP A 261 -13.05 2.45 -35.09
CA ASP A 261 -13.10 1.05 -34.66
C ASP A 261 -11.91 0.26 -35.17
N PHE A 262 -11.50 0.52 -36.41
CA PHE A 262 -10.28 -0.05 -36.96
C PHE A 262 -9.04 0.41 -36.17
N GLN A 263 -8.94 1.70 -35.82
CA GLN A 263 -7.86 2.21 -34.97
C GLN A 263 -7.87 1.60 -33.57
N MET A 264 -9.03 1.43 -32.92
CA MET A 264 -9.10 0.79 -31.60
C MET A 264 -8.63 -0.67 -31.64
N ASN A 265 -8.96 -1.40 -32.71
CA ASN A 265 -8.47 -2.76 -32.91
C ASN A 265 -6.98 -2.81 -33.32
N ASN A 266 -6.51 -1.91 -34.20
CA ASN A 266 -5.11 -1.86 -34.64
C ASN A 266 -4.14 -1.39 -33.55
N LEU A 267 -4.60 -0.53 -32.64
CA LEU A 267 -3.82 -0.11 -31.48
C LEU A 267 -3.72 -1.22 -30.42
N GLY A 268 -4.26 -2.43 -30.69
CA GLY A 268 -4.14 -3.59 -29.82
C GLY A 268 -4.79 -3.38 -28.45
N TYR A 269 -5.69 -2.41 -28.30
CA TYR A 269 -6.32 -2.11 -27.02
C TYR A 269 -7.14 -3.28 -26.52
N LYS A 270 -7.87 -3.96 -27.42
CA LYS A 270 -8.64 -5.16 -27.09
C LYS A 270 -7.73 -6.27 -26.55
N GLN A 271 -6.63 -6.55 -27.23
CA GLN A 271 -5.68 -7.59 -26.80
C GLN A 271 -5.01 -7.25 -25.46
N ARG A 272 -4.62 -5.99 -25.26
CA ARG A 272 -4.03 -5.52 -23.99
C ARG A 272 -5.04 -5.59 -22.84
N TYR A 273 -6.31 -5.28 -23.11
CA TYR A 273 -7.39 -5.41 -22.13
C TYR A 273 -7.63 -6.88 -21.76
N GLU A 274 -7.70 -7.77 -22.75
CA GLU A 274 -7.86 -9.21 -22.52
C GLU A 274 -6.69 -9.78 -21.69
N GLN A 275 -5.44 -9.40 -22.02
CA GLN A 275 -4.26 -9.78 -21.24
C GLN A 275 -4.31 -9.26 -19.80
N ALA A 276 -4.71 -8.01 -19.59
CA ALA A 276 -4.85 -7.44 -18.25
C ALA A 276 -5.92 -8.16 -17.42
N VAL A 277 -7.03 -8.57 -18.04
CA VAL A 277 -8.08 -9.36 -17.39
C VAL A 277 -7.57 -10.75 -17.03
N GLU A 278 -6.80 -11.40 -17.91
CA GLU A 278 -6.21 -12.72 -17.64
C GLU A 278 -5.21 -12.66 -16.48
N GLN A 279 -4.33 -11.64 -16.45
CA GLN A 279 -3.43 -11.39 -15.32
C GLN A 279 -4.18 -11.15 -14.01
N LEU A 280 -5.29 -10.41 -14.04
CA LEU A 280 -6.13 -10.18 -12.87
C LEU A 280 -6.77 -11.47 -12.36
N LEU A 281 -7.19 -12.36 -13.27
CA LEU A 281 -7.75 -13.66 -12.91
C LEU A 281 -6.70 -14.60 -12.31
N GLU A 282 -5.48 -14.57 -12.82
CA GLU A 282 -4.37 -15.39 -12.31
C GLU A 282 -3.93 -14.93 -10.92
N THR A 283 -3.67 -13.63 -10.74
CA THR A 283 -3.36 -13.05 -9.42
C THR A 283 -4.46 -13.32 -8.38
N ARG A 284 -5.73 -13.35 -8.81
CA ARG A 284 -6.85 -13.73 -7.93
C ARG A 284 -6.85 -15.22 -7.54
N ARG A 285 -6.33 -16.12 -8.39
CA ARG A 285 -6.13 -17.53 -8.01
C ARG A 285 -5.00 -17.65 -7.00
N GLU A 286 -3.85 -17.04 -7.28
CA GLU A 286 -2.70 -17.04 -6.36
C GLU A 286 -3.07 -16.47 -4.98
N LEU A 287 -3.88 -15.42 -4.93
CA LEU A 287 -4.38 -14.87 -3.66
C LEU A 287 -5.24 -15.88 -2.89
N ARG A 288 -6.06 -16.69 -3.56
CA ARG A 288 -6.86 -17.73 -2.90
C ARG A 288 -5.99 -18.86 -2.38
N ASP A 289 -4.98 -19.26 -3.15
CA ASP A 289 -4.06 -20.32 -2.77
C ASP A 289 -3.21 -19.91 -1.57
N THR A 290 -2.68 -18.68 -1.57
CA THR A 290 -1.96 -18.12 -0.42
C THR A 290 -2.85 -17.98 0.81
N GLN A 291 -4.09 -17.52 0.67
CA GLN A 291 -5.05 -17.50 1.79
C GLN A 291 -5.33 -18.91 2.35
N GLN A 292 -5.37 -19.92 1.49
CA GLN A 292 -5.53 -21.31 1.93
C GLN A 292 -4.31 -21.78 2.72
N GLN A 293 -3.09 -21.52 2.22
CA GLN A 293 -1.86 -21.82 2.94
C GLN A 293 -1.81 -21.12 4.30
N CYS A 294 -2.22 -19.85 4.39
CA CYS A 294 -2.29 -19.14 5.67
C CYS A 294 -3.24 -19.83 6.67
N ARG A 295 -4.38 -20.35 6.21
CA ARG A 295 -5.29 -21.12 7.07
C ARG A 295 -4.66 -22.43 7.55
N GLU A 296 -3.95 -23.13 6.67
CA GLU A 296 -3.24 -24.36 7.02
C GLU A 296 -2.13 -24.10 8.06
N PHE A 297 -1.35 -23.03 7.88
CA PHE A 297 -0.34 -22.62 8.86
C PHE A 297 -0.96 -22.22 10.20
N GLN A 298 -2.12 -21.56 10.19
CA GLN A 298 -2.83 -21.21 11.42
C GLN A 298 -3.27 -22.45 12.19
N ILE A 299 -3.81 -23.46 11.51
CA ILE A 299 -4.18 -24.75 12.13
C ILE A 299 -2.93 -25.43 12.71
N LEU A 300 -1.82 -25.42 11.98
CA LEU A 300 -0.57 -26.03 12.41
C LEU A 300 -0.01 -25.33 13.67
N LEU A 301 -0.04 -23.99 13.71
CA LEU A 301 0.37 -23.21 14.88
C LEU A 301 -0.46 -23.56 16.12
N SER A 302 -1.79 -23.61 16.00
CA SER A 302 -2.67 -24.01 17.10
C SER A 302 -2.33 -25.41 17.63
N LYS A 303 -1.99 -26.35 16.74
CA LYS A 303 -1.56 -27.70 17.12
C LYS A 303 -0.24 -27.71 17.87
N TYR A 304 0.72 -26.87 17.49
CA TYR A 304 1.99 -26.74 18.22
C TYR A 304 1.81 -26.08 19.58
N GLU A 305 0.95 -25.06 19.68
CA GLU A 305 0.62 -24.42 20.95
C GLU A 305 -0.04 -25.40 21.92
N GLU A 306 -0.93 -26.27 21.44
CA GLU A 306 -1.53 -27.32 22.26
C GLU A 306 -0.47 -28.33 22.75
N LYS A 307 0.45 -28.75 21.88
CA LYS A 307 1.56 -29.63 22.28
C LYS A 307 2.49 -28.97 23.30
N GLU A 308 2.77 -27.68 23.16
CA GLU A 308 3.56 -26.92 24.13
C GLU A 308 2.88 -26.91 25.51
N LYS A 309 1.56 -26.64 25.55
CA LYS A 309 0.76 -26.69 26.79
C LYS A 309 0.82 -28.08 27.44
N GLN A 310 0.69 -29.14 26.64
CA GLN A 310 0.81 -30.53 27.13
C GLN A 310 2.21 -30.80 27.71
N ALA A 311 3.27 -30.41 27.01
CA ALA A 311 4.64 -30.57 27.49
C ALA A 311 4.90 -29.80 28.79
N HIS A 312 4.40 -28.57 28.89
CA HIS A 312 4.53 -27.75 30.09
C HIS A 312 3.77 -28.35 31.29
N HIS A 313 2.60 -28.95 31.04
CA HIS A 313 1.86 -29.68 32.06
C HIS A 313 2.65 -30.88 32.59
N HIS A 314 3.23 -31.70 31.70
CA HIS A 314 4.08 -32.83 32.10
C HIS A 314 5.34 -32.39 32.85
N LEU A 315 5.97 -31.29 32.44
CA LEU A 315 7.11 -30.72 33.15
C LEU A 315 6.73 -30.30 34.57
N SER A 316 5.60 -29.62 34.72
CA SER A 316 5.09 -29.19 36.03
C SER A 316 4.78 -30.37 36.95
N GLN A 317 4.17 -31.43 36.41
CA GLN A 317 3.94 -32.68 37.14
C GLN A 317 5.26 -33.33 37.57
N SER A 318 6.24 -33.42 36.66
CA SER A 318 7.56 -33.99 36.95
C SER A 318 8.30 -33.20 38.04
N GLN A 319 8.23 -31.87 38.01
CA GLN A 319 8.77 -31.02 39.07
C GLN A 319 8.10 -31.26 40.42
N SER A 320 6.76 -31.42 40.44
CA SER A 320 6.04 -31.77 41.68
C SER A 320 6.54 -33.10 42.26
N PHE A 321 6.70 -34.13 41.42
CA PHE A 321 7.24 -35.41 41.86
C PHE A 321 8.69 -35.30 42.37
N SER A 322 9.52 -34.53 41.66
CA SER A 322 10.91 -34.28 42.07
C SER A 322 10.99 -33.60 43.44
N ASN A 323 10.16 -32.56 43.66
CA ASN A 323 10.10 -31.86 44.94
C ASN A 323 9.63 -32.80 46.07
N GLN A 324 8.62 -33.62 45.83
CA GLN A 324 8.14 -34.60 46.80
C GLN A 324 9.20 -35.65 47.13
N ALA A 325 9.93 -36.15 46.13
CA ALA A 325 11.03 -37.09 46.33
C ALA A 325 12.18 -36.44 47.13
N HIS A 326 12.50 -35.18 46.86
CA HIS A 326 13.51 -34.43 47.60
C HIS A 326 13.11 -34.25 49.08
N GLU A 327 11.85 -33.91 49.35
CA GLU A 327 11.33 -33.78 50.71
C GLU A 327 11.37 -35.13 51.46
N ALA A 328 11.01 -36.23 50.79
CA ALA A 328 11.09 -37.57 51.35
C ALA A 328 12.54 -37.96 51.68
N ALA A 329 13.48 -37.69 50.76
CA ALA A 329 14.91 -37.94 50.98
C ALA A 329 15.44 -37.12 52.16
N HIS A 330 15.05 -35.85 52.29
CA HIS A 330 15.42 -35.01 53.44
C HIS A 330 14.89 -35.59 54.76
N LYS A 331 13.63 -36.06 54.81
CA LYS A 331 13.06 -36.72 56.00
C LYS A 331 13.84 -37.98 56.38
N ILE A 332 14.20 -38.82 55.40
CA ILE A 332 15.02 -40.03 55.63
C ILE A 332 16.39 -39.64 56.19
N GLN A 333 17.03 -38.59 55.65
CA GLN A 333 18.31 -38.11 56.13
C GLN A 333 18.22 -37.65 57.60
N CYS A 334 17.20 -36.89 57.98
CA CYS A 334 16.98 -36.49 59.37
C CYS A 334 16.82 -37.69 60.32
N LEU A 335 16.06 -38.70 59.91
CA LEU A 335 15.87 -39.93 60.70
C LEU A 335 17.17 -40.73 60.85
N LEU A 336 17.98 -40.81 59.79
CA LEU A 336 19.30 -41.43 59.84
C LEU A 336 20.24 -40.71 60.82
N THR A 337 20.28 -39.38 60.77
CA THR A 337 21.08 -38.58 61.72
C THR A 337 20.62 -38.79 63.16
N LEU A 338 19.31 -38.83 63.40
CA LEU A 338 18.75 -39.13 64.73
C LEU A 338 19.15 -40.54 65.20
N GLY A 339 19.05 -41.55 64.34
CA GLY A 339 19.47 -42.91 64.65
C GLY A 339 20.96 -43.02 64.97
N GLN A 340 21.81 -42.31 64.22
CA GLN A 340 23.25 -42.21 64.51
C GLN A 340 23.52 -41.56 65.87
N GLN A 341 22.79 -40.49 66.21
CA GLN A 341 22.92 -39.82 67.51
C GLN A 341 22.45 -40.72 68.67
N GLN A 342 21.38 -41.49 68.48
CA GLN A 342 20.93 -42.46 69.48
C GLN A 342 21.95 -43.59 69.66
N LYS A 343 22.49 -44.12 68.54
CA LYS A 343 23.57 -45.12 68.58
C LYS A 343 24.79 -44.60 69.34
N SER A 344 25.25 -43.38 69.08
CA SER A 344 26.41 -42.82 69.78
C SER A 344 26.15 -42.65 71.29
N LYS A 345 24.94 -42.21 71.67
CA LYS A 345 24.54 -42.15 73.09
C LYS A 345 24.59 -43.51 73.77
N VAL A 346 24.02 -44.55 73.13
CA VAL A 346 24.03 -45.91 73.67
C VAL A 346 25.45 -46.46 73.78
N LEU A 347 26.29 -46.25 72.77
CA LEU A 347 27.70 -46.66 72.83
C LEU A 347 28.44 -45.98 73.99
N ASN A 348 28.25 -44.67 74.18
CA ASN A 348 28.87 -43.96 75.31
C ASN A 348 28.41 -44.51 76.66
N LEU A 349 27.11 -44.80 76.82
CA LEU A 349 26.56 -45.41 78.05
C LEU A 349 27.07 -46.83 78.30
N LEU A 350 27.49 -47.57 77.28
CA LEU A 350 28.09 -48.90 77.42
C LEU A 350 29.60 -48.82 77.69
N ILE A 351 30.28 -47.82 77.15
CA ILE A 351 31.72 -47.62 77.32
C ILE A 351 32.04 -47.10 78.72
N GLU A 352 31.24 -46.16 79.26
CA GLU A 352 31.45 -45.60 80.61
C GLU A 352 31.63 -46.66 81.71
N PRO A 353 30.74 -47.66 81.87
CA PRO A 353 30.90 -48.71 82.86
C PRO A 353 32.11 -49.61 82.62
N ILE A 354 32.49 -49.84 81.36
CA ILE A 354 33.64 -50.68 80.99
C ILE A 354 34.94 -49.95 81.34
N GLU A 355 35.02 -48.65 81.04
CA GLU A 355 36.16 -47.81 81.42
C GLU A 355 36.29 -47.68 82.93
N GLU A 356 35.18 -47.52 83.65
CA GLU A 356 35.15 -47.49 85.12
C GLU A 356 35.61 -48.84 85.72
N PHE A 357 35.18 -49.97 85.14
CA PHE A 357 35.61 -51.30 85.56
C PHE A 357 37.12 -51.53 85.32
N ASN A 358 37.63 -51.09 84.16
CA ASN A 358 39.05 -51.20 83.83
C ASN A 358 39.95 -50.26 84.67
N ALA A 359 39.48 -49.05 84.97
CA ALA A 359 40.20 -48.10 85.83
C ALA A 359 40.34 -48.60 87.28
N THR A 360 39.44 -49.48 87.73
CA THR A 360 39.49 -50.10 89.06
C THR A 360 40.43 -51.32 89.11
N ALA A 361 40.79 -51.88 87.95
CA ALA A 361 41.59 -53.10 87.84
C ALA A 361 43.11 -52.86 87.71
N GLU A 362 43.55 -51.64 87.40
CA GLU A 362 44.97 -51.38 87.13
C GLU A 362 45.63 -50.42 88.12
N SER A 363 46.22 -50.98 89.19
CA SER A 363 47.67 -50.88 89.46
C SER A 363 48.11 -51.74 90.66
N PRO A 364 49.34 -52.31 90.73
CA PRO A 364 50.29 -52.71 89.68
C PRO A 364 50.62 -54.23 89.76
N SER A 365 51.19 -54.88 88.72
CA SER A 365 52.61 -55.29 88.69
C SER A 365 52.96 -56.18 87.48
N HIS A 366 54.16 -55.93 86.95
CA HIS A 366 55.08 -56.83 86.22
C HIS A 366 54.83 -57.24 84.74
N ALA A 367 55.54 -56.50 83.89
CA ALA A 367 56.69 -56.94 83.09
C ALA A 367 56.54 -58.04 82.02
N ALA A 368 57.05 -57.64 80.84
CA ALA A 368 57.92 -58.41 79.92
C ALA A 368 57.33 -58.79 78.55
N GLN A 369 58.00 -58.20 77.55
CA GLN A 369 58.57 -58.84 76.36
C GLN A 369 57.70 -59.31 75.19
N ASN A 370 58.18 -58.85 74.02
CA ASN A 370 58.33 -59.55 72.74
C ASN A 370 57.09 -60.01 71.98
N GLY A 371 57.02 -59.63 70.71
CA GLY A 371 56.11 -60.31 69.78
C GLY A 371 55.92 -59.64 68.43
N GLN A 372 57.00 -59.41 67.70
CA GLN A 372 57.01 -59.17 66.27
C GLN A 372 56.13 -60.17 65.50
N ARG A 373 55.16 -59.70 64.69
CA ARG A 373 54.77 -60.36 63.43
C ARG A 373 53.93 -59.48 62.52
N THR A 374 54.55 -59.12 61.40
CA THR A 374 53.94 -58.71 60.14
C THR A 374 52.93 -59.75 59.64
N ASN A 375 51.79 -59.30 59.11
CA ASN A 375 51.09 -60.05 58.06
C ASN A 375 50.41 -59.09 57.08
N LYS A 376 50.98 -59.04 55.87
CA LYS A 376 50.28 -58.70 54.63
C LYS A 376 49.18 -59.74 54.39
N ARG A 377 47.97 -59.32 53.99
CA ARG A 377 47.19 -60.06 53.00
C ARG A 377 46.20 -59.16 52.27
N ALA A 378 46.28 -59.25 50.95
CA ALA A 378 45.42 -58.66 49.94
C ALA A 378 44.20 -59.56 49.64
N ARG A 379 43.11 -58.96 49.15
CA ARG A 379 42.19 -59.37 48.05
C ARG A 379 40.95 -58.46 48.12
N GLU A 380 40.62 -57.67 47.09
CA GLU A 380 39.88 -58.05 45.84
C GLU A 380 38.57 -58.77 46.20
N ASP A 381 37.38 -58.36 45.76
CA ASP A 381 36.95 -57.67 44.53
C ASP A 381 35.90 -56.58 44.78
#